data_AF-A0A4V0X8Y5-F1
#
_entry.id   AF-A0A4V0X8Y5-F1
#
_cell.length_a   1.000
_cell.length_b   1.000
_cell.length_c   1.000
_cell.angle_alpha   90.00
_cell.angle_beta   90.00
_cell.angle_gamma   90.00
#
_symmetry.space_group_name_H-M   'P 1'
#
loop_
_entity.id
_entity.type
_entity.pdbx_description
1 polymer ?
#
loop_
_entity_poly.entity_id
_entity_poly.type
_entity_poly.pdbx_seq_one_letter_code
_entity_poly.pdbx_strand_id
1 'polypeptide(L)'
;MNGDFTAASVGFSWGAPMPAPKEMQTLKCGDGSWGCGEHYTDAVWDNVRMNNIAQHFVTAFLAKHLKSDATMDSYLNLVENAQDGKWSAEANGTLKSDHTYWRGFRRNTAVGLKLEQRKP
;
A
#
# COMPACT_ATOMS: atom_id res chain seq x y z
N MET A 1 18.89 8.19 2.86
CA MET A 1 18.73 6.97 3.67
C MET A 1 17.64 6.16 3.00
N ASN A 2 18.00 4.98 2.50
CA ASN A 2 17.25 4.24 1.49
C ASN A 2 16.39 3.21 2.21
N GLY A 3 15.08 3.46 2.28
CA GLY A 3 14.08 2.50 2.71
C GLY A 3 13.48 1.87 1.46
N ASP A 4 13.73 0.58 1.26
CA ASP A 4 13.12 -0.17 0.17
C ASP A 4 11.79 -0.74 0.64
N PHE A 5 10.71 -0.33 -0.01
CA PHE A 5 9.41 -0.97 0.09
C PHE A 5 9.35 -2.05 -0.99
N THR A 6 9.33 -3.32 -0.59
CA THR A 6 9.29 -4.43 -1.56
C THR A 6 7.86 -4.95 -1.71
N ALA A 7 7.23 -4.64 -2.84
CA ALA A 7 6.02 -5.34 -3.28
C ALA A 7 6.45 -6.52 -4.17
N ALA A 8 6.16 -7.75 -3.75
CA ALA A 8 6.46 -8.92 -4.57
C ALA A 8 5.52 -9.01 -5.79
N SER A 9 6.08 -9.27 -6.97
CA SER A 9 5.33 -9.54 -8.22
C SER A 9 4.49 -8.36 -8.74
N VAL A 10 5.06 -7.15 -8.82
CA VAL A 10 4.42 -5.96 -9.41
C VAL A 10 4.98 -5.66 -10.81
N GLY A 11 4.10 -5.26 -11.72
CA GLY A 11 4.41 -4.75 -13.05
C GLY A 11 4.84 -3.28 -13.05
N PHE A 12 5.11 -2.74 -14.24
CA PHE A 12 5.62 -1.38 -14.46
C PHE A 12 4.72 -0.26 -13.92
N SER A 13 3.47 -0.57 -13.60
CA SER A 13 2.42 0.38 -13.17
C SER A 13 2.44 0.73 -11.68
N TRP A 14 3.36 0.16 -10.91
CA TRP A 14 3.56 0.50 -9.50
C TRP A 14 3.85 2.00 -9.33
N GLY A 15 2.95 2.74 -8.67
CA GLY A 15 3.11 4.17 -8.42
C GLY A 15 2.31 5.11 -9.34
N ALA A 16 1.53 4.60 -10.32
CA ALA A 16 0.73 5.44 -11.23
C ALA A 16 -0.70 5.66 -10.70
N PRO A 17 -1.05 6.85 -10.16
CA PRO A 17 -2.29 7.10 -9.40
C PRO A 17 -3.59 7.04 -10.21
N MET A 18 -3.52 7.12 -11.54
CA MET A 18 -4.67 7.13 -12.41
C MET A 18 -4.74 5.83 -13.23
N PRO A 19 -5.88 5.13 -13.25
CA PRO A 19 -6.07 4.01 -14.16
C PRO A 19 -5.95 4.50 -15.60
N ALA A 20 -5.56 3.60 -16.51
CA ALA A 20 -5.56 3.92 -17.93
C ALA A 20 -6.95 4.42 -18.37
N PRO A 21 -7.03 5.48 -19.20
CA PRO A 21 -8.28 5.94 -19.80
C PRO A 21 -9.03 4.78 -20.45
N LYS A 22 -10.38 4.78 -20.41
CA LYS A 22 -11.20 3.69 -20.95
C LYS A 22 -10.92 3.44 -22.43
N GLU A 23 -10.67 4.52 -23.17
CA GLU A 23 -10.32 4.53 -24.58
C GLU A 23 -9.04 3.73 -24.86
N MET A 24 -8.11 3.71 -23.89
CA MET A 24 -6.83 3.00 -23.98
C MET A 24 -6.95 1.49 -23.75
N GLN A 25 -8.06 1.02 -23.17
CA GLN A 25 -8.34 -0.41 -22.97
C GLN A 25 -8.67 -1.12 -24.30
N THR A 26 -9.19 -0.38 -25.28
CA THR A 26 -9.55 -0.89 -26.60
C THR A 26 -8.48 -0.64 -27.67
N LEU A 27 -7.51 0.24 -27.38
CA LEU A 27 -6.43 0.57 -28.31
C LEU A 27 -5.37 -0.53 -28.32
N LYS A 28 -4.90 -0.87 -29.52
CA LYS A 28 -3.78 -1.79 -29.74
C LYS A 28 -2.52 -1.00 -30.02
N CYS A 29 -1.42 -1.36 -29.37
CA CYS A 29 -0.13 -0.69 -29.45
C CYS A 29 0.94 -1.60 -30.08
N GLY A 30 2.06 -1.01 -30.51
CA GLY A 30 3.13 -1.75 -31.19
C GLY A 30 2.74 -2.17 -32.61
N ASP A 31 2.97 -3.43 -32.95
CA ASP A 31 2.49 -4.08 -34.19
C ASP A 31 1.02 -4.54 -34.11
N GLY A 32 0.32 -4.16 -33.04
CA GLY A 32 -1.05 -4.57 -32.76
C GLY A 32 -1.18 -5.80 -31.87
N SER A 33 -0.07 -6.40 -31.43
CA SER A 33 -0.09 -7.64 -30.63
C SER A 33 -0.48 -7.46 -29.17
N TRP A 34 -0.50 -6.23 -28.61
CA TRP A 34 -0.86 -5.99 -27.20
C TRP A 34 -1.78 -4.78 -27.03
N GLY A 35 -2.56 -4.78 -25.96
CA GLY A 35 -3.41 -3.64 -25.58
C GLY A 35 -2.58 -2.50 -25.01
N CYS A 36 -2.80 -1.27 -25.46
CA CYS A 36 -2.10 -0.10 -24.94
C CYS A 36 -2.30 0.08 -23.42
N GLY A 37 -3.47 -0.30 -22.91
CA GLY A 37 -3.78 -0.27 -21.47
C GLY A 37 -2.98 -1.27 -20.64
N GLU A 38 -2.51 -2.38 -21.24
CA GLU A 38 -1.81 -3.46 -20.52
C GLU A 38 -0.48 -3.01 -19.91
N HIS A 39 0.15 -1.97 -20.47
CA HIS A 39 1.35 -1.36 -19.90
C HIS A 39 1.09 -0.63 -18.56
N TYR A 40 -0.16 -0.20 -18.34
CA TYR A 40 -0.58 0.61 -17.19
C TYR A 40 -1.48 -0.14 -16.21
N THR A 41 -1.69 -1.43 -16.43
CA THR A 41 -2.50 -2.30 -15.57
C THR A 41 -1.71 -3.52 -15.18
N ASP A 42 -1.72 -3.85 -13.89
CA ASP A 42 -1.18 -5.12 -13.43
C ASP A 42 -2.29 -6.18 -13.44
N ALA A 43 -1.97 -7.39 -13.92
CA ALA A 43 -2.95 -8.47 -14.01
C ALA A 43 -3.40 -9.02 -12.65
N VAL A 44 -2.60 -8.78 -11.61
CA VAL A 44 -2.78 -9.32 -10.26
C VAL A 44 -3.08 -8.21 -9.25
N TRP A 45 -2.51 -7.02 -9.43
CA TRP A 45 -2.60 -5.92 -8.47
C TRP A 45 -3.48 -4.76 -8.93
N ASP A 46 -4.41 -4.35 -8.06
CA ASP A 46 -5.17 -3.12 -8.27
C ASP A 46 -4.26 -1.89 -8.01
N ASN A 47 -3.95 -1.15 -9.09
CA ASN A 47 -3.04 0.01 -9.03
C ASN A 47 -3.52 1.08 -8.05
N VAL A 48 -4.83 1.33 -7.94
CA VAL A 48 -5.38 2.34 -7.03
C VAL A 48 -5.11 1.94 -5.58
N ARG A 49 -5.33 0.67 -5.23
CA ARG A 49 -5.03 0.12 -3.90
C ARG A 49 -3.54 0.21 -3.60
N MET A 50 -2.69 -0.20 -4.54
CA MET A 50 -1.23 -0.13 -4.41
C MET A 50 -0.75 1.30 -4.13
N ASN A 51 -1.26 2.28 -4.88
CA ASN A 51 -0.93 3.69 -4.67
C ASN A 51 -1.42 4.24 -3.34
N ASN A 52 -2.63 3.87 -2.91
CA ASN A 52 -3.16 4.30 -1.62
C ASN A 52 -2.32 3.74 -0.47
N ILE A 53 -1.85 2.49 -0.57
CA ILE A 53 -0.94 1.88 0.41
C ILE A 53 0.39 2.64 0.43
N ALA A 54 0.99 2.91 -0.73
CA ALA A 54 2.24 3.66 -0.82
C ALA A 54 2.09 5.08 -0.23
N GLN A 55 1.02 5.80 -0.61
CA GLN A 55 0.73 7.14 -0.11
C GLN A 55 0.51 7.16 1.41
N HIS A 56 -0.16 6.14 1.96
CA HIS A 56 -0.37 6.02 3.40
C HIS A 56 0.96 6.01 4.17
N PHE A 57 1.90 5.15 3.78
CA PHE A 57 3.18 5.02 4.48
C PHE A 57 4.13 6.19 4.19
N VAL A 58 4.20 6.68 2.95
CA VAL A 58 5.03 7.84 2.59
C VAL A 58 4.56 9.09 3.33
N THR A 59 3.25 9.28 3.47
CA THR A 59 2.70 10.43 4.19
C THR A 59 3.05 10.36 5.67
N ALA A 60 2.93 9.19 6.31
CA ALA A 60 3.35 9.02 7.71
C ALA A 60 4.86 9.25 7.90
N PHE A 61 5.69 8.72 7.00
CA PHE A 61 7.13 8.91 7.03
C PHE A 61 7.53 10.38 6.88
N LEU A 62 6.99 11.07 5.86
CA LEU A 62 7.27 12.48 5.63
C LEU A 62 6.74 13.36 6.76
N ALA A 63 5.56 13.07 7.32
CA ALA A 63 5.05 13.81 8.46
C ALA A 63 5.92 13.63 9.71
N LYS A 64 6.41 12.42 9.98
CA LYS A 64 7.37 12.17 11.07
C LYS A 64 8.62 13.04 10.93
N HIS A 65 9.22 13.08 9.75
CA HIS A 65 10.53 13.71 9.55
C HIS A 65 10.49 15.20 9.20
N LEU A 66 9.49 15.64 8.42
CA LEU A 66 9.38 17.03 7.99
C LEU A 66 8.57 17.88 8.97
N LYS A 67 7.61 17.28 9.68
CA LYS A 67 6.77 17.98 10.67
C LYS A 67 7.13 17.63 12.12
N SER A 68 8.15 16.78 12.32
CA SER A 68 8.55 16.28 13.65
C SER A 68 7.38 15.66 14.42
N ASP A 69 6.42 15.06 13.71
CA ASP A 69 5.22 14.49 14.33
C ASP A 69 5.49 13.06 14.80
N ALA A 70 5.80 12.92 16.09
CA ALA A 70 6.06 11.62 16.72
C ALA A 70 4.82 10.70 16.71
N THR A 71 3.61 11.21 16.54
CA THR A 71 2.40 10.37 16.50
C THR A 71 2.36 9.45 15.27
N MET A 72 3.13 9.80 14.22
CA MET A 72 3.27 9.02 13.00
C MET A 72 3.97 7.67 13.23
N ASP A 73 4.70 7.50 14.33
CA ASP A 73 5.29 6.21 14.69
C ASP A 73 4.24 5.11 14.81
N SER A 74 3.01 5.43 15.19
CA SER A 74 1.93 4.45 15.26
C SER A 74 1.47 3.89 13.90
N TYR A 75 1.89 4.50 12.79
CA TYR A 75 1.66 4.02 11.41
C TYR A 75 2.90 3.34 10.81
N LEU A 76 4.06 3.47 11.45
CA LEU A 76 5.34 2.95 10.94
C LEU A 76 5.88 1.80 11.81
N ASN A 77 5.61 1.80 13.11
CA ASN A 77 6.02 0.76 14.05
C ASN A 77 4.91 -0.29 14.17
N LEU A 78 4.74 -1.06 13.09
CA LEU A 78 3.72 -2.10 12.98
C LEU A 78 4.35 -3.49 13.05
N VAL A 79 3.53 -4.53 13.24
CA VAL A 79 3.97 -5.92 13.06
C VAL A 79 4.42 -6.14 11.61
N GLU A 80 5.56 -6.82 11.43
CA GLU A 80 6.19 -6.98 10.10
C GLU A 80 5.26 -7.62 9.07
N ASN A 81 4.63 -8.75 9.41
CA ASN A 81 3.58 -9.34 8.59
C ASN A 81 2.22 -8.86 9.09
N ALA A 82 1.44 -8.24 8.20
CA ALA A 82 0.11 -7.75 8.55
C ALA A 82 -0.87 -8.86 8.99
N GLN A 83 -0.61 -10.11 8.57
CA GLN A 83 -1.41 -11.28 8.94
C GLN A 83 -1.26 -11.66 10.41
N ASP A 84 -0.12 -11.31 11.03
CA ASP A 84 0.15 -11.58 12.44
C ASP A 84 -0.55 -10.56 13.37
N GLY A 85 -1.14 -9.50 12.80
CA GLY A 85 -1.84 -8.45 13.51
C GLY A 85 -3.19 -8.91 14.06
N LYS A 86 -3.42 -8.69 15.35
CA LYS A 86 -4.69 -8.99 16.03
C LYS A 86 -5.68 -7.86 15.86
N TRP A 87 -6.82 -8.15 15.21
CA TRP A 87 -7.97 -7.25 15.24
C TRP A 87 -8.74 -7.39 16.55
N SER A 88 -8.41 -6.54 17.53
CA SER A 88 -9.14 -6.43 18.79
C SER A 88 -9.94 -5.12 18.83
N ALA A 89 -11.27 -5.22 18.78
CA ALA A 89 -12.16 -4.08 18.86
C ALA A 89 -13.38 -4.43 19.71
N GLU A 90 -13.89 -3.45 20.44
CA GLU A 90 -15.17 -3.55 21.14
C GLU A 90 -16.35 -3.53 20.15
N ALA A 91 -17.54 -3.92 20.62
CA ALA A 91 -18.76 -3.91 19.79
C ALA A 91 -19.12 -2.51 19.25
N ASN A 92 -18.67 -1.45 19.92
CA ASN A 92 -18.84 -0.05 19.50
C ASN A 92 -17.77 0.42 18.48
N GLY A 93 -16.83 -0.44 18.08
CA GLY A 93 -15.76 -0.11 17.13
C GLY A 93 -14.50 0.49 17.76
N THR A 94 -14.46 0.73 19.07
CA THR A 94 -13.25 1.22 19.75
C THR A 94 -12.18 0.12 19.79
N LEU A 95 -10.95 0.46 19.40
CA LEU A 95 -9.82 -0.47 19.46
C LEU A 95 -9.38 -0.71 20.89
N LYS A 96 -9.18 -1.98 21.26
CA LYS A 96 -8.71 -2.37 22.58
C LYS A 96 -7.19 -2.19 22.70
N SER A 97 -6.66 -2.22 23.93
CA SER A 97 -5.22 -2.11 24.18
C SER A 97 -4.39 -3.27 23.61
N ASP A 98 -4.99 -4.43 23.40
CA ASP A 98 -4.36 -5.61 22.79
C ASP A 98 -4.51 -5.65 21.26
N HIS A 99 -4.97 -4.55 20.63
CA HIS A 99 -5.06 -4.42 19.19
C HIS A 99 -3.67 -4.21 18.58
N THR A 100 -3.29 -5.07 17.64
CA THR A 100 -1.99 -5.00 16.94
C THR A 100 -2.13 -4.97 15.42
N TYR A 101 -3.37 -4.85 14.91
CA TYR A 101 -3.60 -4.68 13.47
C TYR A 101 -3.07 -3.33 12.99
N TRP A 102 -2.68 -3.28 11.72
CA TRP A 102 -2.08 -2.10 11.11
C TRP A 102 -3.00 -0.88 11.20
N ARG A 103 -2.52 0.20 11.83
CA ARG A 103 -3.27 1.43 12.00
C ARG A 103 -3.61 2.04 10.64
N GLY A 104 -4.86 2.47 10.46
CA GLY A 104 -5.34 3.04 9.19
C GLY A 104 -5.84 2.00 8.18
N PHE A 105 -5.65 0.70 8.45
CA PHE A 105 -6.24 -0.38 7.65
C PHE A 105 -7.54 -0.88 8.28
N ARG A 106 -8.52 -1.21 7.44
CA ARG A 106 -9.75 -1.87 7.87
C ARG A 106 -9.44 -3.36 8.11
N ARG A 107 -10.28 -4.03 8.90
CA ARG A 107 -10.15 -5.46 9.14
C ARG A 107 -10.02 -6.22 7.80
N ASN A 108 -9.01 -7.09 7.71
CA ASN A 108 -8.67 -7.93 6.56
C ASN A 108 -8.13 -7.19 5.32
N THR A 109 -7.95 -5.86 5.33
CA THR A 109 -7.45 -5.14 4.14
C THR A 109 -5.93 -5.05 4.05
N ALA A 110 -5.21 -5.30 5.15
CA ALA A 110 -3.74 -5.36 5.16
C ALA A 110 -3.20 -6.78 4.89
N VAL A 111 -4.06 -7.80 4.83
CA VAL A 111 -3.65 -9.20 4.63
C VAL A 111 -2.84 -9.33 3.34
N GLY A 112 -1.69 -10.00 3.45
CA GLY A 112 -0.75 -10.21 2.33
C GLY A 112 0.30 -9.11 2.18
N LEU A 113 0.27 -8.06 3.01
CA LEU A 113 1.31 -7.04 3.05
C LEU A 113 2.38 -7.37 4.10
N LYS A 114 3.62 -6.99 3.79
CA LYS A 114 4.78 -7.05 4.68
C LYS A 114 5.43 -5.67 4.75
N LEU A 115 5.70 -5.18 5.95
CA LEU A 115 6.41 -3.92 6.16
C LEU A 115 7.83 -4.22 6.64
N GLU A 116 8.80 -3.99 5.77
CA GLU A 116 10.21 -4.15 6.09
C GLU A 116 10.84 -2.80 6.42
N GLN A 117 11.61 -2.77 7.50
CA GLN A 117 12.36 -1.60 7.91
C GLN A 117 13.81 -1.99 8.11
N ARG A 118 14.72 -1.17 7.59
CA ARG A 118 16.13 -1.33 7.89
C ARG A 118 16.36 -0.94 9.35
N LYS A 119 16.73 -1.91 10.18
CA LYS A 119 17.19 -1.63 11.54
C LYS A 119 18.45 -0.75 11.47
N PRO A 120 18.57 0.28 12.33
CA PRO A 120 19.70 1.20 12.33
C PRO A 120 21.03 0.50 12.56
#